data_AF-A0A443R829-F1
#
_entry.id   AF-A0A443R829-F1
#
_cell.length_a   1.000
_cell.length_b   1.000
_cell.length_c   1.000
_cell.angle_alpha   90.00
_cell.angle_beta   90.00
_cell.angle_gamma   90.00
#
_symmetry.space_group_name_H-M   'P 1'
#
loop_
_entity.id
_entity.type
_entity.pdbx_description
1 polymer ?
#
loop_
_entity_poly.entity_id
_entity_poly.type
_entity_poly.pdbx_seq_one_letter_code
_entity_poly.pdbx_strand_id
1 'polypeptide(L)'
;ILMNYGGIYLDNDVFVLNPLTEFLKFEMTIAWDEGESIGNQILIASKNARFLKLWLKSYKYYDSSRWYYNAGQLPTSSILESNPHLVNRVKERFGVSCCGVINYIFEKNIDLKRWQYNPPEEIYEKDVWLLNTTFGQMARSVLKI
;
A
#
# COMPACT_ATOMS: atom_id res chain seq x y z
N ILE A 1 8.75 7.83 13.06
CA ILE A 1 7.71 7.23 13.94
C ILE A 1 7.93 5.73 14.14
N LEU A 2 7.82 4.90 13.10
CA LEU A 2 7.90 3.43 13.22
C LEU A 2 9.20 2.91 13.89
N MET A 3 10.35 3.54 13.66
CA MET A 3 11.59 3.14 14.37
C MET A 3 11.49 3.26 15.90
N ASN A 4 10.72 4.21 16.42
CA ASN A 4 10.62 4.50 17.86
C ASN A 4 9.50 3.71 18.54
N TYR A 5 8.40 3.45 17.83
CA TYR A 5 7.18 2.89 18.40
C TYR A 5 6.76 1.55 17.81
N GLY A 6 7.27 1.18 16.63
CA GLY A 6 6.69 0.11 15.81
C GLY A 6 5.26 0.44 15.41
N GLY A 7 4.49 -0.61 15.11
CA GLY A 7 3.08 -0.53 14.78
C GLY A 7 2.83 -0.45 13.28
N ILE A 8 1.75 0.25 12.93
CA ILE A 8 1.23 0.36 11.57
C ILE A 8 1.24 1.83 11.18
N TYR A 9 1.84 2.13 10.03
CA TYR A 9 1.71 3.40 9.33
C TYR A 9 0.83 3.19 8.10
N LEU A 10 -0.06 4.14 7.84
CA LEU A 10 -0.96 4.18 6.70
C LEU A 10 -0.86 5.59 6.10
N ASP A 11 -0.80 5.69 4.77
CA ASP A 11 -1.05 6.96 4.09
C ASP A 11 -2.50 7.41 4.34
N ASN A 12 -2.74 8.72 4.22
CA ASN A 12 -4.03 9.33 4.54
C ASN A 12 -5.16 8.93 3.56
N ASP A 13 -4.81 8.37 2.40
CA ASP A 13 -5.70 7.87 1.36
C ASP A 13 -5.87 6.34 1.39
N VAL A 14 -5.43 5.68 2.47
CA VAL A 14 -5.62 4.23 2.67
C VAL A 14 -6.92 3.94 3.42
N PHE A 15 -7.74 3.06 2.85
CA PHE A 15 -8.91 2.49 3.51
C PHE A 15 -8.69 1.00 3.84
N VAL A 16 -8.68 0.65 5.12
CA VAL A 16 -8.39 -0.72 5.59
C VAL A 16 -9.67 -1.55 5.66
N LEU A 17 -9.77 -2.57 4.80
CA LEU A 17 -10.95 -3.46 4.72
C LEU A 17 -10.88 -4.66 5.67
N ASN A 18 -9.68 -5.10 6.04
CA ASN A 18 -9.47 -6.30 6.87
C ASN A 18 -8.44 -6.01 7.97
N PRO A 19 -8.53 -6.66 9.14
CA PRO A 19 -7.53 -6.52 10.19
C PRO A 19 -6.11 -6.83 9.67
N LEU A 20 -5.15 -5.94 9.96
CA LEU A 20 -3.74 -6.11 9.61
C LEU A 20 -2.94 -6.89 10.66
N THR A 21 -3.61 -7.44 11.67
CA THR A 21 -3.00 -8.04 12.86
C THR A 21 -2.12 -9.25 12.54
N GLU A 22 -2.43 -10.01 11.48
CA GLU A 22 -1.64 -11.16 11.05
C GLU A 22 -0.19 -10.79 10.65
N PHE A 23 0.04 -9.52 10.27
CA PHE A 23 1.34 -9.02 9.82
C PHE A 23 2.21 -8.47 10.97
N LEU A 24 1.64 -8.25 12.16
CA LEU A 24 2.35 -7.72 13.33
C LEU A 24 3.40 -8.69 13.90
N LYS A 25 3.33 -9.97 13.54
CA LYS A 25 4.31 -11.00 13.96
C LYS A 25 5.66 -10.89 13.25
N PHE A 26 5.74 -10.14 12.15
CA PHE A 26 6.98 -9.96 11.40
C PHE A 26 7.71 -8.68 11.84
N GLU A 27 9.04 -8.68 11.71
CA GLU A 27 9.86 -7.51 12.04
C GLU A 27 9.51 -6.30 11.16
N MET A 28 9.28 -6.54 9.88
CA MET A 28 8.84 -5.55 8.90
C MET A 28 7.96 -6.25 7.89
N THR A 29 6.79 -5.71 7.60
CA THR A 29 5.93 -6.13 6.50
C THR A 29 5.70 -4.93 5.57
N ILE A 30 5.91 -5.16 4.28
CA ILE A 30 5.76 -4.15 3.24
C ILE A 30 5.22 -4.80 1.98
N ALA A 31 4.53 -4.02 1.16
CA ALA A 31 4.13 -4.52 -0.14
C ALA A 31 5.25 -4.36 -1.15
N TRP A 32 5.49 -5.45 -1.87
CA TRP A 32 6.57 -5.55 -2.82
C TRP A 32 6.28 -6.72 -3.76
N ASP A 33 5.93 -6.39 -5.01
CA ASP A 33 5.68 -7.39 -6.04
C ASP A 33 6.97 -7.73 -6.81
N GLU A 34 6.92 -8.80 -7.60
CA GLU A 34 8.10 -9.26 -8.32
C GLU A 34 8.44 -8.33 -9.48
N GLY A 35 9.70 -7.91 -9.58
CA GLY A 35 10.11 -6.93 -10.59
C GLY A 35 9.67 -5.50 -10.29
N GLU A 36 9.01 -5.26 -9.15
CA GLU A 36 8.50 -3.95 -8.77
C GLU A 36 9.32 -3.32 -7.62
N SER A 37 9.14 -2.01 -7.44
CA SER A 37 9.61 -1.30 -6.24
C SER A 37 8.64 -1.47 -5.07
N ILE A 38 9.12 -1.27 -3.84
CA ILE A 38 8.27 -1.36 -2.66
C ILE A 38 7.18 -0.27 -2.66
N GLY A 39 5.99 -0.64 -2.20
CA GLY A 39 4.95 0.31 -1.84
C GLY A 39 5.15 0.85 -0.44
N ASN A 40 4.98 2.16 -0.28
CA ASN A 40 5.18 2.87 0.99
C ASN A 40 3.88 3.34 1.66
N GLN A 41 2.71 3.00 1.10
CA GLN A 41 1.41 3.42 1.64
C GLN A 41 0.96 2.66 2.89
N ILE A 42 1.44 1.42 3.07
CA ILE A 42 1.19 0.61 4.26
C ILE A 42 2.53 0.04 4.72
N LEU A 43 2.98 0.47 5.89
CA LEU A 43 4.19 -0.03 6.53
C LEU A 43 3.85 -0.59 7.89
N ILE A 44 4.21 -1.85 8.14
CA ILE A 44 3.99 -2.50 9.42
C ILE A 44 5.36 -2.93 9.94
N ALA A 45 5.76 -2.44 11.11
CA ALA A 45 7.10 -2.68 11.62
C ALA A 45 7.12 -2.88 13.12
N SER A 46 8.03 -3.73 13.59
CA SER A 46 8.45 -3.68 14.98
C SER A 46 9.30 -2.42 15.24
N LYS A 47 9.36 -2.01 16.51
CA LYS A 47 10.31 -0.99 16.93
C LYS A 47 11.72 -1.44 16.54
N ASN A 48 12.54 -0.51 16.04
CA ASN A 48 13.93 -0.77 15.63
C ASN A 48 14.14 -1.77 14.47
N ALA A 49 13.11 -2.06 13.66
CA ALA A 49 13.24 -2.92 12.47
C ALA A 49 14.48 -2.56 11.63
N ARG A 50 15.27 -3.58 11.25
CA ARG A 50 16.56 -3.44 10.57
C ARG A 50 16.42 -2.71 9.24
N PHE A 51 15.38 -3.06 8.48
CA PHE A 51 15.11 -2.44 7.20
C PHE A 51 14.91 -0.92 7.33
N LEU A 52 14.14 -0.44 8.32
CA LEU A 52 13.91 1.00 8.52
C LEU A 52 15.21 1.78 8.75
N LYS A 53 16.18 1.19 9.45
CA LYS A 53 17.49 1.82 9.68
C LYS A 53 18.32 1.91 8.40
N LEU A 54 18.29 0.86 7.58
CA LEU A 54 18.99 0.85 6.29
C LEU A 54 18.32 1.80 5.28
N TRP A 55 16.99 1.81 5.26
CA TRP A 55 16.20 2.71 4.43
C TRP A 55 16.45 4.17 4.82
N LEU A 56 16.46 4.54 6.11
CA LEU A 56 16.86 5.89 6.51
C LEU A 56 18.29 6.22 6.06
N LYS A 57 19.23 5.28 6.17
CA LYS A 57 20.62 5.49 5.71
C LYS A 57 20.73 5.69 4.20
N SER A 58 19.82 5.14 3.39
CA SER A 58 19.86 5.34 1.94
C SER A 58 19.58 6.79 1.54
N TYR A 59 18.93 7.59 2.39
CA TYR A 59 18.73 9.03 2.18
C TYR A 59 20.03 9.85 2.15
N LYS A 60 21.19 9.26 2.45
CA LYS A 60 22.47 9.90 2.13
C LYS A 60 22.67 10.11 0.61
N TYR A 61 21.94 9.38 -0.23
CA TYR A 61 21.89 9.52 -1.69
C TYR A 61 20.60 10.19 -2.18
N TYR A 62 19.98 11.00 -1.33
CA TYR A 62 18.70 11.64 -1.61
C TYR A 62 18.74 12.51 -2.87
N ASP A 63 17.75 12.31 -3.75
CA ASP A 63 17.50 13.14 -4.93
C ASP A 63 16.21 13.95 -4.73
N SER A 64 16.34 15.26 -4.52
CA SER A 64 15.20 16.15 -4.29
C SER A 64 14.18 16.20 -5.44
N SER A 65 14.57 15.80 -6.65
CA SER A 65 13.69 15.82 -7.83
C SER A 65 12.86 14.54 -8.00
N ARG A 66 13.17 13.47 -7.24
CA ARG A 66 12.60 12.13 -7.45
C ARG A 66 12.12 11.52 -6.13
N TRP A 67 10.96 11.97 -5.63
CA TRP A 67 10.41 11.49 -4.37
C TRP A 67 10.29 9.95 -4.32
N TYR A 68 9.74 9.31 -5.35
CA TYR A 68 9.53 7.85 -5.36
C TYR A 68 10.81 7.07 -5.56
N TYR A 69 11.82 7.66 -6.21
CA TYR A 69 13.15 7.05 -6.26
C TYR A 69 13.70 6.88 -4.84
N ASN A 70 13.64 7.92 -4.01
CA ASN A 70 14.12 7.87 -2.63
C ASN A 70 13.29 6.92 -1.75
N ALA A 71 11.96 6.93 -1.93
CA ALA A 71 11.03 6.19 -1.08
C ALA A 71 10.89 4.72 -1.49
N GLY A 72 10.85 4.39 -2.78
CA GLY A 72 10.60 3.02 -3.25
C GLY A 72 11.79 2.40 -3.97
N GLN A 73 12.25 3.04 -5.04
CA GLN A 73 13.16 2.40 -6.01
C GLN A 73 14.56 2.15 -5.43
N LEU A 74 15.14 3.16 -4.77
CA LEU A 74 16.47 3.09 -4.17
C LEU A 74 16.54 2.02 -3.05
N PRO A 75 15.65 2.01 -2.04
CA PRO A 75 15.70 0.97 -1.01
C PRO A 75 15.38 -0.44 -1.55
N THR A 76 14.55 -0.57 -2.59
CA THR A 76 14.36 -1.87 -3.27
C THR A 76 15.68 -2.37 -3.85
N SER A 77 16.26 -1.61 -4.77
CA SER A 77 17.43 -2.04 -5.54
C SER A 77 18.72 -2.12 -4.72
N SER A 78 18.96 -1.15 -3.83
CA SER A 78 20.21 -1.07 -3.07
C SER A 78 20.23 -1.90 -1.78
N ILE A 79 19.06 -2.34 -1.28
CA ILE A 79 18.97 -3.06 0.01
C ILE A 79 18.24 -4.38 -0.17
N LEU A 80 16.98 -4.34 -0.62
CA LEU A 80 16.07 -5.49 -0.53
C LEU A 80 16.34 -6.56 -1.59
N GLU A 81 16.72 -6.20 -2.82
CA GLU A 81 17.07 -7.17 -3.85
C GLU A 81 18.20 -8.10 -3.39
N SER A 82 19.19 -7.57 -2.66
CA SER A 82 20.28 -8.35 -2.07
C SER A 82 19.93 -8.97 -0.71
N ASN A 83 18.91 -8.47 -0.01
CA ASN A 83 18.56 -8.88 1.35
C ASN A 83 17.04 -9.01 1.54
N PRO A 84 16.35 -9.87 0.77
CA PRO A 84 14.89 -9.92 0.79
C PRO A 84 14.33 -10.39 2.15
N HIS A 85 15.12 -11.15 2.91
CA HIS A 85 14.78 -11.64 4.25
C HIS A 85 14.59 -10.54 5.30
N LEU A 86 14.96 -9.28 5.02
CA LEU A 86 14.76 -8.16 5.93
C LEU A 86 13.28 -7.75 6.07
N VAL A 87 12.42 -8.21 5.16
CA VAL A 87 10.99 -7.89 5.16
C VAL A 87 10.16 -9.13 4.88
N ASN A 88 8.98 -9.20 5.49
CA ASN A 88 7.89 -10.01 5.01
C ASN A 88 7.25 -9.30 3.80
N ARG A 89 7.34 -9.94 2.65
CA ARG A 89 6.87 -9.42 1.37
C ARG A 89 5.38 -9.74 1.19
N VAL A 90 4.56 -8.70 1.08
CA VAL A 90 3.12 -8.84 0.79
C VAL A 90 2.86 -8.54 -0.68
N LYS A 91 2.32 -9.53 -1.39
CA LYS A 91 1.85 -9.37 -2.77
C LYS A 91 0.38 -9.00 -2.77
N GLU A 92 -0.02 -8.05 -3.62
CA GLU A 92 -1.40 -7.62 -3.92
C GLU A 92 -2.24 -7.03 -2.76
N ARG A 93 -2.14 -7.56 -1.53
CA ARG A 93 -3.07 -7.26 -0.41
C ARG A 93 -2.98 -5.84 0.15
N PHE A 94 -1.93 -5.06 -0.15
CA PHE A 94 -1.80 -3.66 0.28
C PHE A 94 -2.07 -2.65 -0.84
N GLY A 95 -2.57 -3.09 -2.00
CA GLY A 95 -3.06 -2.19 -3.04
C GLY A 95 -1.99 -1.36 -3.77
N VAL A 96 -0.76 -1.88 -3.88
CA VAL A 96 0.33 -1.22 -4.64
C VAL A 96 0.10 -1.30 -6.14
N SER A 97 -0.40 -2.44 -6.63
CA SER A 97 -0.79 -2.58 -8.03
C SER A 97 -2.14 -1.92 -8.26
N CYS A 98 -2.13 -0.72 -8.87
CA CYS A 98 -3.34 0.04 -9.21
C CYS A 98 -4.27 -0.74 -10.16
N CYS A 99 -3.71 -1.66 -10.95
CA CYS A 99 -4.41 -2.39 -12.01
C CYS A 99 -5.48 -3.35 -11.46
N GLY A 100 -5.35 -3.79 -10.21
CA GLY A 100 -6.36 -4.60 -9.53
C GLY A 100 -7.42 -3.73 -8.85
N VAL A 101 -7.03 -2.87 -7.91
CA VAL A 101 -7.99 -2.26 -6.97
C VAL A 101 -8.98 -1.31 -7.65
N ILE A 102 -8.55 -0.49 -8.61
CA ILE A 102 -9.43 0.46 -9.30
C ILE A 102 -10.50 -0.29 -10.10
N ASN A 103 -10.09 -1.24 -10.94
CA ASN A 103 -10.99 -2.10 -11.70
C ASN A 103 -12.00 -2.77 -10.72
N TYR A 104 -11.50 -3.41 -9.64
CA TYR A 104 -12.27 -4.25 -8.72
C TYR A 104 -13.40 -3.54 -7.97
N ILE A 105 -13.11 -2.33 -7.51
CA ILE A 105 -13.95 -1.59 -6.58
C ILE A 105 -14.82 -0.56 -7.30
N PHE A 106 -14.31 0.10 -8.35
CA PHE A 106 -14.98 1.25 -8.97
C PHE A 106 -15.96 0.86 -10.07
N GLU A 107 -15.69 -0.17 -10.86
CA GLU A 107 -16.36 -0.32 -12.16
C GLU A 107 -17.38 -1.46 -12.20
N LYS A 108 -17.15 -2.54 -11.45
CA LYS A 108 -18.04 -3.72 -11.48
C LYS A 108 -18.91 -3.93 -10.26
N ASN A 109 -18.73 -3.13 -9.21
CA ASN A 109 -19.66 -3.15 -8.07
C ASN A 109 -19.85 -4.56 -7.46
N ILE A 110 -18.81 -5.40 -7.47
CA ILE A 110 -18.90 -6.82 -7.05
C ILE A 110 -18.40 -6.97 -5.60
N ASP A 111 -19.10 -7.81 -4.84
CA ASP A 111 -18.62 -8.39 -3.58
C ASP A 111 -17.22 -9.04 -3.77
N LEU A 112 -16.33 -8.91 -2.78
CA LEU A 112 -14.88 -9.16 -2.80
C LEU A 112 -14.42 -10.56 -3.30
N LYS A 113 -15.34 -11.49 -3.62
CA LYS A 113 -15.07 -12.92 -3.86
C LYS A 113 -14.96 -13.37 -5.32
N ARG A 114 -15.23 -12.55 -6.33
CA ARG A 114 -15.26 -13.03 -7.74
C ARG A 114 -14.82 -11.94 -8.70
N TRP A 115 -13.69 -12.09 -9.41
CA TRP A 115 -13.30 -11.04 -10.36
C TRP A 115 -12.39 -11.46 -11.51
N GLN A 116 -12.78 -11.01 -12.71
CA GLN A 116 -11.96 -10.85 -13.93
C GLN A 116 -12.73 -10.11 -15.07
N TYR A 117 -12.02 -9.26 -15.84
CA TYR A 117 -12.27 -8.69 -17.20
C TYR A 117 -13.24 -7.50 -17.46
N ASN A 118 -12.67 -6.31 -17.77
CA ASN A 118 -13.14 -5.09 -18.50
C ASN A 118 -13.64 -3.81 -17.74
N PRO A 119 -12.99 -2.63 -17.95
CA PRO A 119 -13.33 -1.29 -17.38
C PRO A 119 -14.13 -0.30 -18.29
N PRO A 120 -14.97 0.64 -17.78
CA PRO A 120 -15.52 1.82 -18.49
C PRO A 120 -14.79 3.16 -18.23
N GLU A 121 -15.01 4.14 -19.12
CA GLU A 121 -14.08 5.27 -19.34
C GLU A 121 -14.22 6.53 -18.44
N GLU A 122 -15.34 6.80 -17.74
CA GLU A 122 -15.45 7.99 -16.85
C GLU A 122 -16.44 7.79 -15.69
N ILE A 123 -16.03 8.16 -14.45
CA ILE A 123 -16.88 8.17 -13.24
C ILE A 123 -16.75 9.53 -12.54
N TYR A 124 -17.86 10.24 -12.27
CA TYR A 124 -17.84 11.50 -11.51
C TYR A 124 -18.08 11.25 -10.01
N GLU A 125 -17.53 12.10 -9.13
CA GLU A 125 -17.59 11.96 -7.66
C GLU A 125 -19.02 11.77 -7.11
N LYS A 126 -19.99 12.53 -7.65
CA LYS A 126 -21.41 12.42 -7.28
C LYS A 126 -22.03 11.06 -7.62
N ASP A 127 -21.53 10.39 -8.66
CA ASP A 127 -22.05 9.10 -9.11
C ASP A 127 -21.57 7.98 -8.18
N VAL A 128 -20.38 8.15 -7.58
CA VAL A 128 -19.82 7.24 -6.58
C VAL A 128 -20.70 7.17 -5.31
N TRP A 129 -21.31 8.29 -4.89
CA TRP A 129 -22.12 8.35 -3.68
C TRP A 129 -23.41 7.56 -3.77
N LEU A 130 -23.96 7.42 -4.99
CA LEU A 130 -25.21 6.72 -5.24
C LEU A 130 -25.00 5.22 -5.45
N LEU A 131 -23.75 4.75 -5.52
CA LEU A 131 -23.46 3.34 -5.66
C LEU A 131 -23.90 2.58 -4.40
N ASN A 132 -24.80 1.61 -4.59
CA ASN A 132 -25.19 0.67 -3.54
C ASN A 132 -24.18 -0.48 -3.44
N THR A 133 -22.91 -0.13 -3.22
CA THR A 133 -21.79 -1.07 -3.12
C THR A 133 -20.84 -0.71 -2.00
N THR A 134 -19.91 -1.62 -1.70
CA THR A 134 -18.83 -1.40 -0.73
C THR A 134 -18.09 -0.08 -1.00
N PHE A 135 -17.83 0.25 -2.27
CA PHE A 135 -17.16 1.49 -2.61
C PHE A 135 -18.01 2.72 -2.32
N GLY A 136 -19.29 2.72 -2.71
CA GLY A 136 -20.20 3.81 -2.35
C GLY A 136 -20.38 3.94 -0.83
N GLN A 137 -20.40 2.82 -0.10
CA GLN A 137 -20.42 2.83 1.37
C GLN A 137 -19.14 3.46 1.96
N MET A 138 -17.97 3.11 1.40
CA MET A 138 -16.69 3.72 1.78
C MET A 138 -16.69 5.23 1.51
N ALA A 139 -17.06 5.64 0.30
CA ALA A 139 -17.11 7.04 -0.09
C ALA A 139 -18.03 7.87 0.83
N ARG A 140 -19.22 7.35 1.17
CA ARG A 140 -20.13 7.99 2.14
C ARG A 140 -19.52 8.10 3.54
N SER A 141 -18.77 7.08 3.99
CA SER A 141 -18.14 7.11 5.32
C SER A 141 -16.98 8.11 5.44
N VAL A 142 -16.27 8.39 4.35
CA VAL A 142 -15.15 9.35 4.32
C VAL A 142 -15.65 10.78 4.16
N LEU A 143 -16.65 11.01 3.30
CA LEU A 143 -17.10 12.36 2.92
C LEU A 143 -18.06 13.01 3.94
N LYS A 144 -18.49 12.27 4.99
CA LYS A 144 -19.40 12.75 6.05
C LYS A 144 -20.70 13.36 5.51
N ILE A 145 -21.36 12.65 4.60
CA ILE A 145 -22.66 13.03 4.01
C ILE A 145 -23.69 11.96 4.33
#